data_AF-F6RKS4-F1
#
_entry.id   AF-F6RKS4-F1
#
_cell.length_a   1.000
_cell.length_b   1.000
_cell.length_c   1.000
_cell.angle_alpha   90.00
_cell.angle_beta   90.00
_cell.angle_gamma   90.00
#
_symmetry.space_group_name_H-M   'P 1'
#
loop_
_entity.id
_entity.type
_entity.pdbx_description
1 polymer ?
#
loop_
_entity_poly.entity_id
_entity_poly.type
_entity_poly.pdbx_seq_one_letter_code
_entity_poly.pdbx_strand_id
1 'polypeptide(L)'
;IDMSKVCDQEQDCRDWSDEPLKECHINECLVNNGGCSHICKDLVIGYECDCAAGFELIDRKTCGGKEPSLIFTNRRDIRKIGLERKEYIQLVEQLRNTVALDADIAAQKLFWADLSQKAIFSASIDDKVGRHFKMIDNVYNPAAIAVDWVYKTIYWTDAASKTISVATLDGAKRKFLFNSDLREPASIAVDPLSGFVYWSDWGEPAKIEKAGMNGFDRRPLVTEDIQWPNGITLDLVKSRLYWLDSKLHMLSSVDLNG
;
A
#
# COMPACT_ATOMS: atom_id res chain seq x y z
N ILE A 1 -23.35 15.70 33.46
CA ILE A 1 -23.31 16.93 32.64
C ILE A 1 -23.22 16.53 31.19
N ASP A 2 -23.88 17.29 30.32
CA ASP A 2 -23.82 17.08 28.88
C ASP A 2 -22.39 17.38 28.38
N MET A 3 -21.90 16.73 27.32
CA MET A 3 -20.57 17.02 26.76
C MET A 3 -20.45 18.46 26.23
N SER A 4 -21.57 19.10 25.90
CA SER A 4 -21.63 20.52 25.51
C SER A 4 -21.43 21.50 26.66
N LYS A 5 -21.47 21.00 27.90
CA LYS A 5 -21.36 21.72 29.18
C LYS A 5 -20.02 21.45 29.88
N VAL A 6 -19.03 21.07 29.10
CA VAL A 6 -17.69 20.74 29.55
C VAL A 6 -16.77 21.69 28.80
N CYS A 7 -15.88 22.38 29.50
CA CYS A 7 -14.97 23.35 28.90
C CYS A 7 -15.67 24.53 28.20
N ASP A 8 -16.83 24.95 28.72
CA ASP A 8 -17.61 26.11 28.27
C ASP A 8 -17.39 27.37 29.13
N GLN A 9 -16.48 27.31 30.10
CA GLN A 9 -16.14 28.36 31.07
C GLN A 9 -17.23 28.64 32.11
N GLU A 10 -18.25 27.79 32.22
CA GLU A 10 -19.26 27.86 33.27
C GLU A 10 -19.09 26.73 34.29
N GLN A 11 -19.38 27.02 35.56
CA GLN A 11 -19.34 26.01 36.61
C GLN A 11 -20.67 25.23 36.65
N ASP A 12 -20.75 24.17 35.86
CA ASP A 12 -21.87 23.23 35.84
C ASP A 12 -21.69 22.07 36.84
N CYS A 13 -20.44 21.76 37.23
CA CYS A 13 -20.11 20.80 38.28
C CYS A 13 -19.65 21.48 39.59
N ARG A 14 -20.14 20.97 40.74
CA ARG A 14 -19.90 21.56 42.07
C ARG A 14 -18.42 21.68 42.46
N ASP A 15 -17.56 20.88 41.85
CA ASP A 15 -16.13 20.76 42.12
C ASP A 15 -15.23 21.33 41.00
N TRP A 16 -15.78 22.04 40.01
CA TRP A 16 -15.05 22.58 38.84
C TRP A 16 -14.37 21.50 37.96
N SER A 17 -14.76 20.23 38.12
CA SER A 17 -14.18 19.11 37.36
C SER A 17 -14.53 19.13 35.87
N ASP A 18 -15.51 19.94 35.49
CA ASP A 18 -15.93 20.28 34.14
C ASP A 18 -15.02 21.30 33.42
N GLU A 19 -14.21 22.05 34.17
CA GLU A 19 -13.36 23.14 33.66
C GLU A 19 -11.87 22.98 34.08
N PRO A 20 -11.19 21.88 33.72
CA PRO A 20 -9.78 21.71 34.07
C PRO A 20 -8.90 22.71 33.30
N LEU A 21 -8.49 23.79 33.98
CA LEU A 21 -7.67 24.90 33.47
C LEU A 21 -6.39 24.53 32.68
N LYS A 22 -5.92 23.28 32.74
CA LYS A 22 -4.69 22.79 32.10
C LYS A 22 -4.90 21.73 31.03
N GLU A 23 -6.14 21.29 30.78
CA GLU A 23 -6.44 20.17 29.86
C GLU A 23 -7.57 20.51 28.88
N CYS A 24 -8.10 21.72 28.99
CA CYS A 24 -9.26 22.21 28.26
C CYS A 24 -8.85 22.84 26.93
N HIS A 25 -9.43 22.38 25.80
CA HIS A 25 -9.12 22.85 24.43
C HIS A 25 -7.63 22.78 24.04
N ILE A 26 -6.88 21.85 24.63
CA ILE A 26 -5.48 21.60 24.25
C ILE A 26 -5.47 20.47 23.24
N ASN A 27 -4.94 20.72 22.05
CA ASN A 27 -4.78 19.67 21.05
C ASN A 27 -3.48 18.91 21.26
N GLU A 28 -3.52 17.80 21.99
CA GLU A 28 -2.34 16.96 22.22
C GLU A 28 -1.89 16.20 20.96
N CYS A 29 -2.77 16.06 19.96
CA CYS A 29 -2.43 15.40 18.70
C CYS A 29 -1.39 16.18 17.88
N LEU A 30 -1.26 17.50 18.09
CA LEU A 30 -0.25 18.32 17.40
C LEU A 30 1.19 17.93 17.78
N VAL A 31 1.40 17.32 18.95
CA VAL A 31 2.73 16.91 19.42
C VAL A 31 2.87 15.40 19.30
N ASN A 32 3.70 14.97 18.35
CA ASN A 32 4.00 13.54 18.13
C ASN A 32 2.73 12.66 18.00
N ASN A 33 1.66 13.19 17.38
CA ASN A 33 0.38 12.49 17.20
C ASN A 33 -0.23 12.00 18.53
N GLY A 34 -0.07 12.72 19.65
CA GLY A 34 -0.50 12.26 20.99
C GLY A 34 0.25 11.00 21.48
N GLY A 35 1.27 10.55 20.76
CA GLY A 35 1.89 9.24 20.92
C GLY A 35 1.02 8.07 20.42
N CYS A 36 -0.05 8.35 19.66
CA CYS A 36 -0.88 7.34 19.01
C CYS A 36 -0.11 6.70 17.83
N SER A 37 -0.25 5.39 17.67
CA SER A 37 0.42 4.65 16.58
C SER A 37 -0.17 4.96 15.20
N HIS A 38 -1.49 5.18 15.12
CA HIS A 38 -2.22 5.47 13.88
C HIS A 38 -2.87 6.86 13.93
N ILE A 39 -4.10 6.95 14.44
CA ILE A 39 -4.92 8.16 14.37
C ILE A 39 -5.04 8.74 15.77
N CYS A 40 -4.80 10.05 15.93
CA CYS A 40 -5.10 10.78 17.15
C CYS A 40 -6.34 11.64 16.93
N LYS A 41 -7.33 11.48 17.80
CA LYS A 41 -8.54 12.31 17.83
C LYS A 41 -8.49 13.19 19.05
N ASP A 42 -8.46 14.48 18.77
CA ASP A 42 -8.57 15.53 19.78
C ASP A 42 -9.99 15.55 20.36
N LEU A 43 -10.09 15.65 21.68
CA LEU A 43 -11.35 15.78 22.39
C LEU A 43 -11.39 17.14 23.10
N VAL A 44 -12.56 17.50 23.61
CA VAL A 44 -12.74 18.76 24.37
C VAL A 44 -11.84 18.79 25.61
N ILE A 45 -11.62 17.62 26.22
CA ILE A 45 -10.64 17.39 27.27
C ILE A 45 -9.81 16.16 26.87
N GLY A 46 -8.52 16.37 26.66
CA GLY A 46 -7.57 15.32 26.27
C GLY A 46 -7.77 14.80 24.84
N TYR A 47 -7.28 13.60 24.60
CA TYR A 47 -7.32 12.95 23.29
C TYR A 47 -7.54 11.45 23.42
N GLU A 48 -8.02 10.84 22.34
CA GLU A 48 -8.08 9.40 22.20
C GLU A 48 -7.34 8.94 20.95
N CYS A 49 -6.75 7.75 21.01
CA CYS A 49 -6.13 7.12 19.86
C CYS A 49 -7.15 6.18 19.21
N ASP A 50 -7.23 6.23 17.88
CA ASP A 50 -8.08 5.36 17.08
C ASP A 50 -7.25 4.62 16.02
N CYS A 51 -7.80 3.50 15.54
CA CYS A 51 -7.12 2.61 14.63
C CYS A 51 -7.73 2.67 13.22
N ALA A 52 -6.84 2.63 12.22
CA ALA A 52 -7.27 2.44 10.84
C ALA A 52 -8.04 1.13 10.67
N ALA A 53 -8.92 1.07 9.67
CA ALA A 53 -9.76 -0.10 9.41
C ALA A 53 -8.94 -1.39 9.31
N GLY A 54 -9.34 -2.43 10.07
CA GLY A 54 -8.65 -3.72 10.12
C GLY A 54 -7.59 -3.84 11.21
N PHE A 55 -7.37 -2.78 11.99
CA PHE A 55 -6.55 -2.79 13.20
C PHE A 55 -7.43 -2.54 14.43
N GLU A 56 -7.08 -3.17 15.54
CA GLU A 56 -7.73 -3.03 16.83
C GLU A 56 -6.79 -2.34 17.81
N LEU A 57 -7.35 -1.55 18.72
CA LEU A 57 -6.58 -0.84 19.73
C LEU A 57 -6.13 -1.83 20.81
N ILE A 58 -4.84 -2.19 20.83
CA ILE A 58 -4.25 -3.16 21.76
C ILE A 58 -4.02 -2.52 23.13
N ASP A 59 -3.50 -1.31 23.14
CA ASP A 59 -3.35 -0.48 24.33
C ASP A 59 -3.92 0.92 24.04
N ARG A 60 -4.03 1.81 25.03
CA ARG A 60 -4.63 3.15 24.84
C ARG A 60 -3.97 4.02 23.75
N LYS A 61 -2.86 3.59 23.14
CA LYS A 61 -2.11 4.29 22.09
C LYS A 61 -1.76 3.44 20.87
N THR A 62 -1.63 2.12 21.01
CA THR A 62 -1.06 1.23 20.01
C THR A 62 -2.14 0.37 19.36
N CYS A 63 -2.22 0.45 18.05
CA CYS A 63 -3.06 -0.37 17.21
C CYS A 63 -2.32 -1.63 16.75
N GLY A 64 -2.99 -2.79 16.78
CA GLY A 64 -2.50 -4.00 16.13
C GLY A 64 -3.63 -4.86 15.59
N GLY A 65 -3.30 -5.68 14.60
CA GLY A 65 -4.26 -6.49 13.85
C GLY A 65 -3.84 -7.95 13.78
N LYS A 66 -4.31 -8.67 12.75
CA LYS A 66 -3.81 -10.02 12.44
C LYS A 66 -2.28 -9.99 12.31
N GLU A 67 -1.62 -11.03 12.82
CA GLU A 67 -0.16 -11.12 12.83
C GLU A 67 0.43 -10.82 11.44
N PRO A 68 1.39 -9.88 11.35
CA PRO A 68 1.95 -9.49 10.08
C PRO A 68 2.76 -10.64 9.48
N SER A 69 2.64 -10.80 8.16
CA SER A 69 3.31 -11.86 7.43
C SER A 69 3.84 -11.34 6.11
N LEU A 70 4.98 -11.87 5.68
CA LEU A 70 5.52 -11.62 4.35
C LEU A 70 5.08 -12.73 3.41
N ILE A 71 4.47 -12.34 2.29
CA ILE A 71 4.19 -13.23 1.16
C ILE A 71 5.19 -12.89 0.06
N PHE A 72 5.89 -13.89 -0.47
CA PHE A 72 6.91 -13.70 -1.50
C PHE A 72 6.89 -14.81 -2.54
N THR A 73 7.28 -14.45 -3.76
CA THR A 73 7.46 -15.40 -4.87
C THR A 73 8.78 -16.14 -4.71
N ASN A 74 8.79 -17.44 -4.97
CA ASN A 74 10.01 -18.23 -5.07
C ASN A 74 9.97 -19.09 -6.35
N ARG A 75 9.91 -18.41 -7.49
CA ARG A 75 9.92 -18.91 -8.89
C ARG A 75 8.87 -19.96 -9.27
N ARG A 76 8.79 -21.07 -8.53
CA ARG A 76 7.89 -22.21 -8.73
C ARG A 76 6.81 -22.35 -7.65
N ASP A 77 6.89 -21.56 -6.59
CA ASP A 77 5.87 -21.49 -5.54
C ASP A 77 5.73 -20.05 -5.00
N ILE A 78 4.66 -19.82 -4.24
CA ILE A 78 4.47 -18.61 -3.43
C ILE A 78 4.42 -19.04 -1.97
N ARG A 79 5.18 -18.33 -1.13
CA ARG A 79 5.38 -18.68 0.28
C ARG A 79 4.95 -17.53 1.18
N LYS A 80 4.55 -17.87 2.40
CA LYS A 80 4.18 -16.96 3.48
C LYS A 80 5.04 -17.25 4.70
N ILE A 81 5.58 -16.22 5.32
CA ILE A 81 6.28 -16.30 6.61
C ILE A 81 5.64 -15.33 7.60
N GLY A 82 5.18 -15.82 8.76
CA GLY A 82 4.74 -14.98 9.87
C GLY A 82 5.94 -14.27 10.52
N LEU A 83 5.84 -12.98 10.80
CA LEU A 83 6.96 -12.22 11.36
C LEU A 83 7.20 -12.53 12.85
N GLU A 84 6.15 -12.93 13.57
CA GLU A 84 6.23 -13.22 15.01
C GLU A 84 6.45 -14.72 15.25
N ARG A 85 5.48 -15.55 14.85
CA ARG A 85 5.52 -17.00 15.05
C ARG A 85 6.47 -17.75 14.13
N LYS A 86 7.04 -17.07 13.12
CA LYS A 86 7.89 -17.69 12.08
C LYS A 86 7.22 -18.87 11.39
N GLU A 87 5.89 -18.88 11.32
CA GLU A 87 5.12 -19.88 10.60
C GLU A 87 5.48 -19.80 9.12
N TYR A 88 6.02 -20.88 8.58
CA TYR A 88 6.45 -20.96 7.19
C TYR A 88 5.50 -21.85 6.39
N ILE A 89 4.76 -21.24 5.47
CA ILE A 89 3.65 -21.89 4.76
C ILE A 89 3.85 -21.71 3.25
N GLN A 90 3.63 -22.78 2.49
CA GLN A 90 3.54 -22.72 1.03
C GLN A 90 2.07 -22.49 0.63
N LEU A 91 1.79 -21.36 -0.01
CA LEU A 91 0.42 -20.94 -0.35
C LEU A 91 -0.02 -21.47 -1.70
N VAL A 92 0.86 -21.39 -2.70
CA VAL A 92 0.56 -21.81 -4.08
C VAL A 92 1.74 -22.63 -4.60
N GLU A 93 1.44 -23.79 -5.19
CA GLU A 93 2.44 -24.72 -5.68
C GLU A 93 2.39 -24.86 -7.22
N GLN A 94 3.39 -25.55 -7.78
CA GLN A 94 3.44 -25.95 -9.19
C GLN A 94 3.37 -24.78 -10.19
N LEU A 95 3.90 -23.63 -9.81
CA LEU A 95 4.04 -22.47 -10.69
C LEU A 95 5.24 -22.66 -11.63
N ARG A 96 5.26 -21.92 -12.76
CA ARG A 96 6.33 -22.09 -13.75
C ARG A 96 7.45 -21.09 -13.55
N ASN A 97 7.13 -19.80 -13.61
CA ASN A 97 8.11 -18.73 -13.44
C ASN A 97 7.43 -17.45 -12.93
N THR A 98 7.03 -17.48 -11.66
CA THR A 98 6.38 -16.34 -11.00
C THR A 98 7.40 -15.27 -10.62
N VAL A 99 7.12 -14.00 -10.96
CA VAL A 99 8.04 -12.87 -10.78
C VAL A 99 7.49 -11.71 -9.97
N ALA A 100 6.18 -11.51 -9.97
CA ALA A 100 5.52 -10.44 -9.25
C ALA A 100 4.27 -10.99 -8.56
N LEU A 101 3.94 -10.44 -7.39
CA LEU A 101 2.74 -10.78 -6.62
C LEU A 101 2.16 -9.53 -5.98
N ASP A 102 0.86 -9.54 -5.77
CA ASP A 102 0.17 -8.61 -4.86
C ASP A 102 -1.14 -9.24 -4.39
N ALA A 103 -1.81 -8.67 -3.38
CA ALA A 103 -2.96 -9.27 -2.74
C ALA A 103 -4.05 -8.28 -2.36
N ASP A 104 -5.30 -8.72 -2.46
CA ASP A 104 -6.43 -8.12 -1.77
C ASP A 104 -6.66 -8.89 -0.47
N ILE A 105 -6.07 -8.38 0.62
CA ILE A 105 -6.10 -9.05 1.93
C ILE A 105 -7.52 -9.10 2.49
N ALA A 106 -8.34 -8.05 2.29
CA ALA A 106 -9.71 -8.04 2.78
C ALA A 106 -10.56 -9.11 2.07
N ALA A 107 -10.36 -9.30 0.76
CA ALA A 107 -11.05 -10.32 -0.02
C ALA A 107 -10.38 -11.72 0.05
N GLN A 108 -9.27 -11.86 0.78
CA GLN A 108 -8.45 -13.09 0.83
C GLN A 108 -8.05 -13.59 -0.57
N LYS A 109 -7.68 -12.68 -1.49
CA LYS A 109 -7.26 -13.03 -2.85
C LYS A 109 -5.82 -12.65 -3.11
N LEU A 110 -5.08 -13.60 -3.68
CA LEU A 110 -3.71 -13.43 -4.14
C LEU A 110 -3.70 -13.30 -5.66
N PHE A 111 -2.79 -12.49 -6.18
CA PHE A 111 -2.56 -12.27 -7.59
C PHE A 111 -1.08 -12.41 -7.88
N TRP A 112 -0.73 -12.99 -9.04
CA TRP A 112 0.68 -13.09 -9.45
C TRP A 112 0.83 -13.13 -10.95
N ALA A 113 1.99 -12.68 -11.42
CA ALA A 113 2.37 -12.73 -12.81
C ALA A 113 3.36 -13.88 -13.08
N ASP A 114 3.10 -14.68 -14.11
CA ASP A 114 3.97 -15.79 -14.55
C ASP A 114 4.53 -15.50 -15.94
N LEU A 115 5.87 -15.41 -16.04
CA LEU A 115 6.58 -15.11 -17.28
C LEU A 115 6.50 -16.22 -18.32
N SER A 116 6.48 -17.49 -17.90
CA SER A 116 6.44 -18.61 -18.85
C SER A 116 5.06 -18.74 -19.49
N GLN A 117 4.02 -18.39 -18.75
CA GLN A 117 2.63 -18.47 -19.20
C GLN A 117 2.11 -17.14 -19.78
N LYS A 118 2.88 -16.05 -19.65
CA LYS A 118 2.57 -14.71 -20.15
C LYS A 118 1.20 -14.21 -19.67
N ALA A 119 0.93 -14.41 -18.39
CA ALA A 119 -0.39 -14.17 -17.82
C ALA A 119 -0.32 -13.79 -16.34
N ILE A 120 -1.37 -13.12 -15.88
CA ILE A 120 -1.63 -12.86 -14.47
C ILE A 120 -2.72 -13.81 -13.99
N PHE A 121 -2.46 -14.44 -12.85
CA PHE A 121 -3.32 -15.44 -12.22
C PHE A 121 -3.86 -14.92 -10.89
N SER A 122 -4.91 -15.57 -10.38
CA SER A 122 -5.41 -15.37 -9.04
C SER A 122 -5.78 -16.69 -8.36
N ALA A 123 -5.65 -16.70 -7.04
CA ALA A 123 -6.15 -17.75 -6.16
C ALA A 123 -6.64 -17.13 -4.85
N SER A 124 -7.45 -17.89 -4.11
CA SER A 124 -7.77 -17.55 -2.72
C SER A 124 -6.55 -17.87 -1.83
N ILE A 125 -6.27 -17.00 -0.86
CA ILE A 125 -5.14 -17.16 0.08
C ILE A 125 -5.33 -18.40 0.98
N ASP A 126 -6.57 -18.71 1.34
CA ASP A 126 -6.90 -19.81 2.25
C ASP A 126 -7.29 -21.12 1.53
N ASP A 127 -7.31 -21.13 0.19
CA ASP A 127 -7.74 -22.30 -0.57
C ASP A 127 -6.65 -23.38 -0.64
N LYS A 128 -6.77 -24.39 0.23
CA LYS A 128 -5.92 -25.59 0.26
C LYS A 128 -6.07 -26.48 -0.96
N VAL A 129 -7.09 -26.29 -1.80
CA VAL A 129 -7.30 -27.06 -3.03
C VAL A 129 -6.32 -26.60 -4.13
N GLY A 130 -5.68 -25.44 -3.96
CA GLY A 130 -4.67 -24.92 -4.89
C GLY A 130 -5.26 -24.47 -6.23
N ARG A 131 -6.57 -24.18 -6.28
CA ARG A 131 -7.24 -23.80 -7.52
C ARG A 131 -6.88 -22.36 -7.86
N HIS A 132 -6.23 -22.19 -9.00
CA HIS A 132 -5.87 -20.88 -9.52
C HIS A 132 -6.47 -20.66 -10.90
N PHE A 133 -6.79 -19.40 -11.17
CA PHE A 133 -7.45 -18.97 -12.40
C PHE A 133 -6.56 -18.02 -13.16
N LYS A 134 -6.41 -18.27 -14.46
CA LYS A 134 -5.80 -17.30 -15.38
C LYS A 134 -6.78 -16.15 -15.59
N MET A 135 -6.42 -14.95 -15.21
CA MET A 135 -7.31 -13.79 -15.29
C MET A 135 -7.00 -12.88 -16.47
N ILE A 136 -5.72 -12.59 -16.69
CA ILE A 136 -5.26 -11.67 -17.74
C ILE A 136 -4.23 -12.41 -18.59
N ASP A 137 -4.41 -12.40 -19.90
CA ASP A 137 -3.47 -12.96 -20.87
C ASP A 137 -2.68 -11.86 -21.61
N ASN A 138 -1.77 -12.27 -22.49
CA ASN A 138 -0.97 -11.35 -23.30
C ASN A 138 -0.21 -10.33 -22.43
N VAL A 139 0.44 -10.82 -21.38
CA VAL A 139 1.32 -10.07 -20.49
C VAL A 139 2.73 -10.60 -20.69
N TYR A 140 3.59 -9.86 -21.39
CA TYR A 140 4.80 -10.42 -22.00
C TYR A 140 5.97 -10.47 -21.04
N ASN A 141 6.24 -9.37 -20.34
CA ASN A 141 7.28 -9.30 -19.32
C ASN A 141 6.82 -8.39 -18.17
N PRO A 142 5.81 -8.82 -17.38
CA PRO A 142 5.36 -8.07 -16.23
C PRO A 142 6.46 -7.98 -15.18
N ALA A 143 6.94 -6.79 -14.90
CA ALA A 143 7.99 -6.55 -13.91
C ALA A 143 7.40 -6.46 -12.49
N ALA A 144 6.24 -5.81 -12.35
CA ALA A 144 5.49 -5.73 -11.10
C ALA A 144 3.98 -5.63 -11.35
N ILE A 145 3.21 -5.94 -10.31
CA ILE A 145 1.76 -5.78 -10.28
C ILE A 145 1.38 -5.01 -9.00
N ALA A 146 0.30 -4.24 -9.05
CA ALA A 146 -0.29 -3.55 -7.91
C ALA A 146 -1.82 -3.65 -7.97
N VAL A 147 -2.44 -4.04 -6.86
CA VAL A 147 -3.88 -4.27 -6.74
C VAL A 147 -4.53 -3.09 -6.02
N ASP A 148 -5.54 -2.54 -6.67
CA ASP A 148 -6.46 -1.61 -6.04
C ASP A 148 -7.60 -2.42 -5.38
N TRP A 149 -7.49 -2.60 -4.07
CA TRP A 149 -8.47 -3.34 -3.27
C TRP A 149 -9.79 -2.58 -3.07
N VAL A 150 -9.84 -1.27 -3.36
CA VAL A 150 -11.06 -0.45 -3.21
C VAL A 150 -11.91 -0.58 -4.46
N TYR A 151 -11.35 -0.27 -5.63
CA TYR A 151 -12.06 -0.28 -6.91
C TYR A 151 -11.97 -1.61 -7.65
N LYS A 152 -11.30 -2.62 -7.08
CA LYS A 152 -11.16 -3.96 -7.64
C LYS A 152 -10.57 -3.92 -9.05
N THR A 153 -9.43 -3.22 -9.16
CA THR A 153 -8.61 -3.18 -10.38
C THR A 153 -7.18 -3.63 -10.09
N ILE A 154 -6.47 -4.01 -11.14
CA ILE A 154 -5.06 -4.41 -11.08
C ILE A 154 -4.27 -3.63 -12.11
N TYR A 155 -3.12 -3.12 -11.68
CA TYR A 155 -2.17 -2.37 -12.47
C TYR A 155 -0.91 -3.22 -12.63
N TRP A 156 -0.23 -3.10 -13.77
CA TRP A 156 1.06 -3.75 -13.96
C TRP A 156 1.95 -2.97 -14.89
N THR A 157 3.25 -3.06 -14.63
CA THR A 157 4.34 -2.61 -15.50
C THR A 157 4.76 -3.77 -16.38
N ASP A 158 4.88 -3.54 -17.69
CA ASP A 158 5.41 -4.53 -18.62
C ASP A 158 6.64 -3.94 -19.35
N ALA A 159 7.82 -4.47 -19.01
CA ALA A 159 9.10 -3.97 -19.50
C ALA A 159 9.34 -4.30 -20.98
N ALA A 160 8.77 -5.39 -21.50
CA ALA A 160 8.94 -5.76 -22.90
C ALA A 160 8.10 -4.88 -23.84
N SER A 161 6.86 -4.60 -23.44
CA SER A 161 5.96 -3.71 -24.19
C SER A 161 6.16 -2.23 -23.86
N LYS A 162 6.92 -1.92 -22.80
CA LYS A 162 7.14 -0.56 -22.27
C LYS A 162 5.80 0.13 -21.98
N THR A 163 4.92 -0.58 -21.25
CA THR A 163 3.58 -0.07 -20.91
C THR A 163 3.30 -0.20 -19.42
N ILE A 164 2.41 0.68 -18.94
CA ILE A 164 1.67 0.50 -17.70
C ILE A 164 0.23 0.28 -18.10
N SER A 165 -0.35 -0.82 -17.66
CA SER A 165 -1.71 -1.21 -18.01
C SER A 165 -2.56 -1.37 -16.75
N VAL A 166 -3.87 -1.24 -16.92
CA VAL A 166 -4.86 -1.45 -15.88
C VAL A 166 -5.96 -2.38 -16.39
N ALA A 167 -6.47 -3.24 -15.52
CA ALA A 167 -7.65 -4.04 -15.79
C ALA A 167 -8.53 -4.21 -14.55
N THR A 168 -9.79 -4.58 -14.75
CA THR A 168 -10.63 -5.09 -13.65
C THR A 168 -10.08 -6.41 -13.12
N LEU A 169 -10.33 -6.74 -11.84
CA LEU A 169 -9.83 -8.00 -11.25
C LEU A 169 -10.40 -9.27 -11.91
N ASP A 170 -11.47 -9.18 -12.70
CA ASP A 170 -11.98 -10.28 -13.53
C ASP A 170 -11.36 -10.33 -14.93
N GLY A 171 -10.47 -9.38 -15.27
CA GLY A 171 -9.82 -9.25 -16.57
C GLY A 171 -10.72 -8.71 -17.69
N ALA A 172 -12.01 -8.43 -17.42
CA ALA A 172 -13.00 -8.12 -18.46
C ALA A 172 -12.77 -6.76 -19.15
N LYS A 173 -12.34 -5.75 -18.39
CA LYS A 173 -12.02 -4.42 -18.93
C LYS A 173 -10.52 -4.19 -18.78
N ARG A 174 -9.84 -3.96 -19.90
CA ARG A 174 -8.39 -3.67 -19.96
C ARG A 174 -8.14 -2.38 -20.71
N LYS A 175 -7.19 -1.57 -20.22
CA LYS A 175 -6.76 -0.32 -20.85
C LYS A 175 -5.26 -0.13 -20.64
N PHE A 176 -4.57 0.44 -21.63
CA PHE A 176 -3.24 1.01 -21.41
C PHE A 176 -3.39 2.31 -20.61
N LEU A 177 -2.79 2.37 -19.42
CA LEU A 177 -2.73 3.59 -18.63
C LEU A 177 -1.69 4.54 -19.22
N PHE A 178 -0.50 4.01 -19.50
CA PHE A 178 0.58 4.71 -20.19
C PHE A 178 1.25 3.77 -21.19
N ASN A 179 1.45 4.24 -22.42
CA ASN A 179 2.11 3.52 -23.51
C ASN A 179 3.17 4.35 -24.25
N SER A 180 3.56 5.49 -23.68
CA SER A 180 4.62 6.36 -24.17
C SER A 180 5.54 6.77 -23.03
N ASP A 181 6.77 7.15 -23.37
CA ASP A 181 7.77 7.72 -22.44
C ASP A 181 8.09 6.84 -21.23
N LEU A 182 7.94 5.52 -21.40
CA LEU A 182 8.40 4.49 -20.48
C LEU A 182 9.63 3.81 -21.12
N ARG A 183 10.74 3.79 -20.41
CA ARG A 183 11.99 3.19 -20.90
C ARG A 183 12.11 1.77 -20.37
N GLU A 184 12.27 1.62 -19.07
CA GLU A 184 12.39 0.34 -18.37
C GLU A 184 11.54 0.36 -17.08
N PRO A 185 10.20 0.29 -17.19
CA PRO A 185 9.33 0.31 -16.03
C PRO A 185 9.54 -0.96 -15.18
N ALA A 186 9.84 -0.79 -13.90
CA ALA A 186 10.12 -1.89 -12.98
C ALA A 186 8.99 -2.11 -11.97
N SER A 187 8.96 -1.36 -10.87
CA SER A 187 7.97 -1.54 -9.80
C SER A 187 6.82 -0.54 -9.90
N ILE A 188 5.67 -0.89 -9.33
CA ILE A 188 4.45 -0.10 -9.34
C ILE A 188 3.74 -0.25 -8.00
N ALA A 189 3.14 0.83 -7.51
CA ALA A 189 2.32 0.86 -6.32
C ALA A 189 1.15 1.82 -6.51
N VAL A 190 0.02 1.55 -5.86
CA VAL A 190 -1.20 2.34 -5.98
C VAL A 190 -1.64 2.88 -4.63
N ASP A 191 -2.21 4.09 -4.65
CA ASP A 191 -2.91 4.71 -3.54
C ASP A 191 -4.36 4.96 -3.97
N PRO A 192 -5.27 3.99 -3.74
CA PRO A 192 -6.67 4.12 -4.12
C PRO A 192 -7.43 5.21 -3.37
N LEU A 193 -6.94 5.61 -2.18
CA LEU A 193 -7.59 6.61 -1.34
C LEU A 193 -7.36 8.02 -1.88
N SER A 194 -6.13 8.31 -2.34
CA SER A 194 -5.78 9.58 -2.97
C SER A 194 -5.95 9.58 -4.50
N GLY A 195 -6.16 8.41 -5.11
CA GLY A 195 -6.36 8.25 -6.55
C GLY A 195 -5.09 8.36 -7.38
N PHE A 196 -3.93 7.98 -6.83
CA PHE A 196 -2.63 8.06 -7.51
C PHE A 196 -1.96 6.70 -7.72
N VAL A 197 -1.18 6.60 -8.79
CA VAL A 197 -0.29 5.49 -9.09
C VAL A 197 1.14 6.00 -9.16
N TYR A 198 2.07 5.17 -8.67
CA TYR A 198 3.50 5.46 -8.60
C TYR A 198 4.24 4.32 -9.24
N TRP A 199 5.29 4.60 -10.00
CA TRP A 199 6.13 3.57 -10.58
C TRP A 199 7.58 4.02 -10.68
N SER A 200 8.48 3.04 -10.69
CA SER A 200 9.89 3.27 -10.99
C SER A 200 10.21 2.92 -12.43
N ASP A 201 11.05 3.74 -13.05
CA ASP A 201 11.62 3.53 -14.38
C ASP A 201 13.15 3.69 -14.27
N TRP A 202 13.88 2.61 -14.52
CA TRP A 202 15.35 2.60 -14.42
C TRP A 202 16.05 2.81 -15.75
N GLY A 203 15.32 3.10 -16.83
CA GLY A 203 15.92 3.48 -18.10
C GLY A 203 16.60 4.85 -18.01
N GLU A 204 17.28 5.29 -19.07
CA GLU A 204 17.98 6.58 -19.05
C GLU A 204 17.10 7.71 -19.64
N PRO A 205 16.81 8.80 -18.89
CA PRO A 205 17.14 9.04 -17.47
C PRO A 205 16.20 8.31 -16.50
N ALA A 206 16.78 7.85 -15.38
CA ALA A 206 16.05 7.09 -14.36
C ALA A 206 15.19 8.01 -13.51
N LYS A 207 14.02 7.51 -13.08
CA LYS A 207 13.03 8.32 -12.37
C LYS A 207 12.01 7.46 -11.63
N ILE A 208 11.41 8.06 -10.61
CA ILE A 208 10.12 7.62 -10.07
C ILE A 208 9.09 8.66 -10.49
N GLU A 209 7.97 8.19 -11.04
CA GLU A 209 6.89 9.04 -11.51
C GLU A 209 5.61 8.79 -10.72
N LYS A 210 4.75 9.80 -10.71
CA LYS A 210 3.42 9.78 -10.11
C LYS A 210 2.41 10.25 -11.15
N ALA A 211 1.24 9.63 -11.17
CA ALA A 211 0.12 10.09 -11.97
C ALA A 211 -1.22 9.73 -11.32
N GLY A 212 -2.31 10.35 -11.77
CA GLY A 212 -3.65 9.92 -11.40
C GLY A 212 -3.94 8.50 -11.93
N MET A 213 -4.67 7.71 -11.15
CA MET A 213 -5.09 6.34 -11.54
C MET A 213 -6.00 6.31 -12.78
N ASN A 214 -6.53 7.46 -13.19
CA ASN A 214 -7.26 7.66 -14.44
C ASN A 214 -6.35 7.80 -15.69
N GLY A 215 -5.04 7.96 -15.49
CA GLY A 215 -4.03 8.14 -16.54
C GLY A 215 -3.71 9.60 -16.88
N PHE A 216 -4.15 10.55 -16.05
CA PHE A 216 -3.89 11.99 -16.20
C PHE A 216 -2.92 12.50 -15.13
N ASP A 217 -2.46 13.75 -15.27
CA ASP A 217 -1.55 14.41 -14.31
C ASP A 217 -0.25 13.64 -14.02
N ARG A 218 0.34 13.08 -15.09
CA ARG A 218 1.65 12.41 -15.01
C ARG A 218 2.76 13.42 -14.80
N ARG A 219 3.55 13.23 -13.74
CA ARG A 219 4.70 14.06 -13.39
C ARG A 219 5.82 13.26 -12.74
N PRO A 220 7.09 13.68 -12.88
CA PRO A 220 8.19 13.10 -12.11
C PRO A 220 8.01 13.40 -10.61
N LEU A 221 8.37 12.43 -9.77
CA LEU A 221 8.42 12.57 -8.31
C LEU A 221 9.87 12.58 -7.81
N VAL A 222 10.72 11.69 -8.35
CA VAL A 222 12.15 11.64 -8.03
C VAL A 222 12.95 11.55 -9.32
N THR A 223 13.89 12.48 -9.51
CA THR A 223 14.75 12.57 -10.70
C THR A 223 16.24 12.74 -10.39
N GLU A 224 16.56 13.02 -9.13
CA GLU A 224 17.93 13.23 -8.66
C GLU A 224 18.37 12.06 -7.80
N ASP A 225 19.69 11.81 -7.76
CA ASP A 225 20.31 10.71 -7.00
C ASP A 225 19.62 9.35 -7.19
N ILE A 226 19.25 9.07 -8.43
CA ILE A 226 18.53 7.86 -8.84
C ILE A 226 19.17 7.26 -10.08
N GLN A 227 19.34 5.93 -10.09
CA GLN A 227 19.98 5.17 -11.15
C GLN A 227 19.18 3.92 -11.49
N TRP A 228 19.09 2.92 -10.60
CA TRP A 228 18.35 1.67 -10.83
C TRP A 228 17.27 1.42 -9.77
N PRO A 229 16.17 2.21 -9.79
CA PRO A 229 15.06 2.05 -8.86
C PRO A 229 14.24 0.79 -9.17
N ASN A 230 14.51 -0.29 -8.44
CA ASN A 230 13.94 -1.61 -8.76
C ASN A 230 12.62 -1.87 -8.05
N GLY A 231 12.54 -1.61 -6.75
CA GLY A 231 11.35 -1.88 -5.94
C GLY A 231 10.87 -0.61 -5.25
N ILE A 232 9.55 -0.38 -5.25
CA ILE A 232 8.91 0.70 -4.49
C ILE A 232 7.83 0.13 -3.56
N THR A 233 7.57 0.81 -2.45
CA THR A 233 6.42 0.54 -1.58
C THR A 233 5.90 1.83 -0.96
N LEU A 234 4.63 1.84 -0.58
CA LEU A 234 3.94 2.99 -0.02
C LEU A 234 3.54 2.72 1.44
N ASP A 235 3.80 3.69 2.31
CA ASP A 235 3.12 3.81 3.60
C ASP A 235 1.98 4.83 3.41
N LEU A 236 0.75 4.31 3.23
CA LEU A 236 -0.42 5.15 2.99
C LEU A 236 -0.82 5.98 4.22
N VAL A 237 -0.50 5.51 5.42
CA VAL A 237 -0.83 6.23 6.67
C VAL A 237 0.11 7.41 6.82
N LYS A 238 1.41 7.21 6.58
CA LYS A 238 2.41 8.29 6.65
C LYS A 238 2.54 9.11 5.38
N SER A 239 1.77 8.78 4.34
CA SER A 239 1.88 9.41 3.02
C SER A 239 3.32 9.47 2.52
N ARG A 240 4.00 8.32 2.51
CA ARG A 240 5.43 8.22 2.18
C ARG A 240 5.73 7.08 1.21
N LEU A 241 6.61 7.32 0.25
CA LEU A 241 7.13 6.33 -0.69
C LEU A 241 8.53 5.90 -0.26
N TYR A 242 8.81 4.60 -0.32
CA TYR A 242 10.13 4.02 -0.11
C TYR A 242 10.58 3.31 -1.39
N TRP A 243 11.87 3.41 -1.73
CA TRP A 243 12.43 2.71 -2.88
C TRP A 243 13.83 2.17 -2.64
N LEU A 244 14.17 1.14 -3.41
CA LEU A 244 15.51 0.53 -3.46
C LEU A 244 16.20 0.87 -4.77
N ASP A 245 17.42 1.41 -4.68
CA ASP A 245 18.29 1.61 -5.83
C ASP A 245 19.42 0.57 -5.84
N SER A 246 19.43 -0.29 -6.86
CA SER A 246 20.41 -1.39 -6.94
C SER A 246 21.78 -0.96 -7.45
N LYS A 247 21.89 0.20 -8.09
CA LYS A 247 23.17 0.74 -8.56
C LYS A 247 23.87 1.54 -7.47
N LEU A 248 23.10 2.29 -6.68
CA LEU A 248 23.60 3.11 -5.58
C LEU A 248 23.65 2.35 -4.24
N HIS A 249 23.06 1.15 -4.18
CA HIS A 249 23.00 0.31 -2.98
C HIS A 249 22.31 1.02 -1.78
N MET A 250 21.24 1.76 -2.05
CA MET A 250 20.53 2.56 -1.04
C MET A 250 19.04 2.21 -0.95
N LEU A 251 18.51 2.33 0.26
CA LEU A 251 17.08 2.45 0.54
C LEU A 251 16.82 3.94 0.80
N SER A 252 15.81 4.51 0.17
CA SER A 252 15.46 5.92 0.34
C SER A 252 13.97 6.12 0.45
N SER A 253 13.56 7.30 0.90
CA SER A 253 12.16 7.64 1.10
C SER A 253 11.89 9.10 0.80
N VAL A 254 10.69 9.38 0.31
CA VAL A 254 10.21 10.71 -0.05
C VAL A 254 8.73 10.81 0.31
N ASP A 255 8.25 12.01 0.63
CA ASP A 255 6.83 12.23 0.86
C ASP A 255 6.08 12.17 -0.48
N LEU A 256 4.79 11.79 -0.48
CA LEU A 256 4.03 11.58 -1.73
C LEU A 256 3.79 12.87 -2.55
N ASN A 257 4.13 14.03 -1.99
CA ASN A 257 4.04 15.32 -2.65
C ASN A 257 5.33 15.76 -3.35
N GLY A 258 6.44 15.04 -3.16
CA GLY A 258 7.77 15.41 -3.66
C GLY A 258 8.55 16.15 -2.60
#